data_AF-A0A539DX83-F1
#
_entry.id   AF-A0A539DX83-F1
#
_cell.length_a   1.000
_cell.length_b   1.000
_cell.length_c   1.000
_cell.angle_alpha   90.00
_cell.angle_beta   90.00
_cell.angle_gamma   90.00
#
_symmetry.space_group_name_H-M   'P 1'
#
loop_
_entity.id
_entity.type
_entity.pdbx_description
1 polymer ?
#
loop_
_entity_poly.entity_id
_entity_poly.type
_entity_poly.pdbx_seq_one_letter_code
_entity_poly.pdbx_strand_id
1 'polypeptide(L)'
;AAAVARRAGVIHKQQRVLIQVNCSGEPQKSGCRPGEAMALAQQIIAQPELALEGLMTIGPLDESPEAARPAFQQCRALRDEMARSLNVSLPNLSMGMTGDLEVAIEEGATLIRLGSALFGHRPER
;
A
#
# COMPACT_ATOMS: atom_id res chain seq x y z
N ALA A 1 1.35 13.22 4.23
CA ALA A 1 0.29 13.86 3.41
C ALA A 1 0.61 15.31 3.04
N ALA A 2 0.66 16.24 4.01
CA ALA A 2 0.78 17.69 3.76
C ALA A 2 1.91 18.12 2.81
N ALA A 3 3.08 17.49 2.93
CA ALA A 3 4.23 17.83 2.09
C ALA A 3 4.05 17.39 0.62
N VAL A 4 3.26 16.36 0.36
CA VAL A 4 2.89 15.91 -1.01
C VAL A 4 1.79 16.84 -1.55
N ALA A 5 0.74 17.09 -0.76
CA ALA A 5 -0.37 17.98 -1.13
C ALA A 5 0.12 19.36 -1.54
N ARG A 6 0.98 19.99 -0.72
CA ARG A 6 1.58 21.30 -1.03
C ARG A 6 2.29 21.32 -2.38
N ARG A 7 3.07 20.28 -2.71
CA ARG A 7 3.81 20.20 -3.97
C ARG A 7 2.91 19.92 -5.16
N ALA A 8 1.90 19.08 -4.97
CA ALA A 8 0.88 18.79 -5.96
C ALA A 8 0.08 20.06 -6.32
N GLY A 9 -0.25 20.90 -5.32
CA GLY A 9 -0.87 22.20 -5.51
C GLY A 9 -0.03 23.19 -6.33
N VAL A 10 1.28 23.26 -6.07
CA VAL A 10 2.21 24.12 -6.84
C VAL A 10 2.23 23.78 -8.33
N ILE A 11 2.07 22.50 -8.69
CA ILE A 11 2.06 22.04 -10.08
C ILE A 11 0.65 21.83 -10.65
N HIS A 12 -0.39 22.31 -9.94
CA HIS A 12 -1.80 22.19 -10.33
C HIS A 12 -2.24 20.75 -10.68
N LYS A 13 -1.79 19.77 -9.89
CA LYS A 13 -2.11 18.35 -10.08
C LYS A 13 -2.84 17.78 -8.87
N GLN A 14 -3.84 16.94 -9.11
CA GLN A 14 -4.34 16.02 -8.09
C GLN A 14 -3.48 14.75 -8.07
N GLN A 15 -2.71 14.54 -7.01
CA GLN A 15 -1.79 13.42 -6.89
C GLN A 15 -2.51 12.20 -6.32
N ARG A 16 -2.57 11.14 -7.13
CA ARG A 16 -3.03 9.81 -6.73
C ARG A 16 -2.05 9.22 -5.71
N VAL A 17 -2.55 8.75 -4.57
CA VAL A 17 -1.75 8.21 -3.47
C VAL A 17 -2.36 6.94 -2.89
N LEU A 18 -1.49 6.07 -2.37
CA LEU A 18 -1.85 4.95 -1.52
C LEU A 18 -1.25 5.18 -0.14
N ILE A 19 -1.90 4.67 0.90
CA ILE A 19 -1.32 4.63 2.25
C ILE A 19 -0.51 3.34 2.39
N GLN A 20 0.78 3.47 2.67
CA GLN A 20 1.60 2.33 3.06
C GLN A 20 1.33 1.97 4.53
N VAL A 21 0.84 0.76 4.76
CA VAL A 21 0.54 0.21 6.08
C VAL A 21 1.51 -0.94 6.37
N ASN A 22 2.11 -0.92 7.56
CA ASN A 22 2.94 -2.03 8.04
C ASN A 22 2.04 -3.15 8.60
N CYS A 23 1.56 -4.03 7.72
CA CYS A 23 0.77 -5.20 8.11
C CYS A 23 1.62 -6.43 8.48
N SER A 24 2.93 -6.42 8.25
CA SER A 24 3.81 -7.51 8.71
C SER A 24 4.16 -7.39 10.19
N GLY A 25 3.98 -6.21 10.80
CA GLY A 25 4.30 -5.95 12.20
C GLY A 25 5.81 -5.83 12.47
N GLU A 26 6.63 -5.86 11.44
CA GLU A 26 8.08 -5.80 11.53
C GLU A 26 8.54 -4.34 11.75
N PRO A 27 9.23 -4.02 12.85
CA PRO A 27 9.61 -2.63 13.17
C PRO A 27 10.55 -2.00 12.14
N GLN A 28 11.30 -2.81 11.39
CA GLN A 28 12.17 -2.37 10.31
C GLN A 28 11.41 -1.95 9.04
N LYS A 29 10.14 -2.31 8.89
CA LYS A 29 9.33 -1.96 7.71
C LYS A 29 8.70 -0.58 7.90
N SER A 30 8.79 0.23 6.84
CA SER A 30 8.12 1.53 6.77
C SER A 30 6.60 1.40 6.62
N GLY A 31 5.89 2.47 6.95
CA GLY A 31 4.43 2.55 6.87
C GLY A 31 3.82 2.91 8.21
N CYS A 32 2.58 3.39 8.21
CA CYS A 32 1.84 3.58 9.45
C CYS A 32 1.39 2.22 10.00
N ARG A 33 1.07 2.17 11.29
CA ARG A 33 0.45 0.98 11.88
C ARG A 33 -0.99 0.83 11.38
N PRO A 34 -1.57 -0.38 11.36
CA PRO A 34 -2.96 -0.59 10.96
C PRO A 34 -3.95 0.31 11.72
N GLY A 35 -3.76 0.49 13.04
CA GLY A 35 -4.60 1.36 13.86
C GLY A 35 -4.47 2.87 13.57
N GLU A 36 -3.45 3.30 12.82
CA GLU A 36 -3.23 4.70 12.46
C GLU A 36 -3.77 5.04 11.06
N ALA A 37 -4.08 4.02 10.26
CA ALA A 37 -4.43 4.19 8.85
C ALA A 37 -5.72 4.98 8.64
N MET A 38 -6.73 4.78 9.50
CA MET A 38 -8.01 5.51 9.42
C MET A 38 -7.81 7.02 9.62
N ALA A 39 -7.07 7.41 10.66
CA ALA A 39 -6.79 8.82 10.97
C ALA A 39 -5.97 9.47 9.83
N LEU A 40 -5.00 8.74 9.27
CA LEU A 40 -4.21 9.22 8.13
C LEU A 40 -5.07 9.38 6.87
N ALA A 41 -6.01 8.46 6.60
CA ALA A 41 -6.91 8.57 5.46
C ALA A 41 -7.81 9.78 5.55
N GLN A 42 -8.38 10.07 6.73
CA GLN A 42 -9.15 11.30 6.96
C GLN A 42 -8.34 12.56 6.66
N GLN A 43 -7.07 12.60 7.11
CA GLN A 43 -6.18 13.72 6.81
C GLN A 43 -5.89 13.86 5.31
N ILE A 44 -5.77 12.75 4.57
CA ILE A 44 -5.53 12.76 3.12
C ILE A 44 -6.77 13.20 2.36
N ILE A 45 -7.96 12.69 2.71
CA ILE A 45 -9.24 13.03 2.06
C ILE A 45 -9.55 14.52 2.22
N ALA A 46 -9.11 15.14 3.33
CA ALA A 46 -9.24 16.58 3.54
C ALA A 46 -8.32 17.45 2.65
N GLN A 47 -7.43 16.87 1.85
CA GLN A 47 -6.53 17.58 0.94
C GLN A 47 -7.03 17.44 -0.52
N PRO A 48 -7.59 18.49 -1.14
CA PRO A 48 -8.14 18.40 -2.50
C PRO A 48 -7.07 18.06 -3.56
N GLU A 49 -5.80 18.37 -3.29
CA GLU A 49 -4.66 18.04 -4.15
C GLU A 49 -4.27 16.56 -4.11
N LEU A 50 -4.89 15.75 -3.25
CA LEU A 50 -4.63 14.31 -3.14
C LEU A 50 -5.88 13.50 -3.51
N ALA A 51 -5.68 12.39 -4.21
CA ALA A 51 -6.70 11.37 -4.44
C ALA A 51 -6.24 10.08 -3.73
N LEU A 52 -6.90 9.73 -2.63
CA LEU A 52 -6.64 8.47 -1.95
C LEU A 52 -7.28 7.33 -2.72
N GLU A 53 -6.47 6.37 -3.19
CA GLU A 53 -6.97 5.29 -4.06
C GLU A 53 -6.83 3.89 -3.47
N GLY A 54 -6.33 3.78 -2.25
CA GLY A 54 -6.22 2.49 -1.58
C GLY A 54 -4.99 2.37 -0.70
N LEU A 55 -4.61 1.12 -0.46
CA LEU A 55 -3.56 0.76 0.48
C LEU A 55 -2.39 0.07 -0.23
N MET A 56 -1.25 0.11 0.44
CA MET A 56 -0.03 -0.57 0.04
C MET A 56 0.55 -1.29 1.26
N THR A 57 1.03 -2.51 1.07
CA THR A 57 1.80 -3.22 2.10
C THR A 57 2.95 -4.00 1.48
N ILE A 58 3.93 -4.31 2.31
CA ILE A 58 5.07 -5.17 1.99
C ILE A 58 5.00 -6.33 2.97
N GLY A 59 5.02 -7.56 2.44
CA GLY A 59 5.08 -8.76 3.26
C GLY A 59 6.36 -8.84 4.12
N PRO A 60 6.41 -9.79 5.06
CA PRO A 60 7.59 -10.03 5.85
C PRO A 60 8.79 -10.40 4.99
N LEU A 61 10.00 -10.22 5.51
CA LEU A 61 11.19 -10.78 4.85
C LEU A 61 11.27 -12.27 5.21
N ASP A 62 10.66 -13.12 4.39
CA ASP A 62 10.65 -14.57 4.56
C ASP A 62 10.95 -15.27 3.23
N GLU A 63 11.41 -16.52 3.29
CA GLU A 63 11.65 -17.35 2.11
C GLU A 63 10.35 -17.95 1.54
N SER A 64 9.31 -18.08 2.37
CA SER A 64 8.02 -18.62 1.99
C SER A 64 7.06 -17.52 1.51
N PRO A 65 6.51 -17.61 0.29
CA PRO A 65 5.45 -16.71 -0.19
C PRO A 65 4.24 -16.67 0.76
N GLU A 66 3.92 -17.81 1.37
CA GLU A 66 2.77 -17.96 2.28
C GLU A 66 2.92 -17.14 3.56
N ALA A 67 4.14 -16.83 3.99
CA ALA A 67 4.37 -15.98 5.15
C ALA A 67 3.82 -14.55 4.94
N ALA A 68 3.65 -14.11 3.68
CA ALA A 68 3.06 -12.81 3.36
C ALA A 68 1.52 -12.81 3.38
N ARG A 69 0.87 -13.97 3.32
CA ARG A 69 -0.59 -14.08 3.26
C ARG A 69 -1.31 -13.36 4.41
N PRO A 70 -0.90 -13.52 5.69
CA PRO A 70 -1.57 -12.81 6.79
C PRO A 70 -1.50 -11.29 6.65
N ALA A 71 -0.35 -10.76 6.20
CA ALA A 71 -0.18 -9.32 5.98
C ALA A 71 -1.06 -8.81 4.83
N PHE A 72 -1.22 -9.59 3.75
CA PHE A 72 -2.09 -9.25 2.62
C PHE A 72 -3.57 -9.30 2.99
N GLN A 73 -3.99 -10.33 3.74
CA GLN A 73 -5.34 -10.45 4.28
C GLN A 73 -5.69 -9.27 5.19
N GLN A 74 -4.78 -8.88 6.09
CA GLN A 74 -4.97 -7.74 6.97
C GLN A 74 -5.08 -6.43 6.18
N CYS A 75 -4.24 -6.24 5.15
CA CYS A 75 -4.29 -5.05 4.30
C CYS A 75 -5.63 -4.96 3.53
N ARG A 76 -6.11 -6.08 2.97
CA ARG A 76 -7.43 -6.14 2.31
C ARG A 76 -8.55 -5.79 3.28
N ALA A 77 -8.58 -6.43 4.45
CA ALA A 77 -9.63 -6.20 5.45
C ALA A 77 -9.66 -4.73 5.90
N LEU A 78 -8.48 -4.15 6.17
CA LEU A 78 -8.35 -2.74 6.53
C LEU A 78 -8.83 -1.81 5.42
N ARG A 79 -8.48 -2.10 4.15
CA ARG A 79 -8.97 -1.33 2.99
C ARG A 79 -10.49 -1.36 2.94
N ASP A 80 -11.09 -2.54 3.05
CA ASP A 80 -12.55 -2.71 2.95
C ASP A 80 -13.29 -1.99 4.10
N GLU A 81 -12.74 -2.07 5.33
CA GLU A 81 -13.24 -1.33 6.48
C GLU A 81 -13.16 0.18 6.28
N MET A 82 -12.02 0.69 5.79
CA MET A 82 -11.82 2.11 5.54
C MET A 82 -12.73 2.64 4.44
N ALA A 83 -12.88 1.89 3.34
CA ALA A 83 -13.78 2.24 2.25
C ALA A 83 -15.24 2.38 2.74
N ARG A 84 -15.69 1.43 3.56
CA ARG A 84 -17.02 1.46 4.18
C ARG A 84 -17.18 2.62 5.17
N SER A 85 -16.24 2.77 6.10
CA SER A 85 -16.35 3.73 7.21
C SER A 85 -16.25 5.18 6.73
N LEU A 86 -15.44 5.44 5.71
CA LEU A 86 -15.24 6.77 5.14
C LEU A 86 -16.19 7.06 3.97
N ASN A 87 -16.96 6.07 3.52
CA ASN A 87 -17.81 6.14 2.33
C ASN A 87 -17.06 6.64 1.08
N VAL A 88 -15.88 6.06 0.84
CA VAL A 88 -15.01 6.39 -0.31
C VAL A 88 -14.62 5.12 -1.06
N SER A 89 -14.32 5.25 -2.36
CA SER A 89 -13.77 4.16 -3.15
C SER A 89 -12.26 4.05 -2.92
N LEU A 90 -11.80 2.85 -2.57
CA LEU A 90 -10.39 2.51 -2.43
C LEU A 90 -10.06 1.36 -3.40
N PRO A 91 -10.01 1.60 -4.72
CA PRO A 91 -9.95 0.52 -5.69
C PRO A 91 -8.67 -0.32 -5.61
N ASN A 92 -7.60 0.20 -5.00
CA ASN A 92 -6.28 -0.41 -5.10
C ASN A 92 -5.78 -1.10 -3.83
N LEU A 93 -5.17 -2.27 -4.05
CA LEU A 93 -4.30 -2.95 -3.10
C LEU A 93 -2.95 -3.18 -3.77
N SER A 94 -1.95 -2.38 -3.39
CA SER A 94 -0.57 -2.60 -3.84
C SER A 94 0.15 -3.51 -2.86
N MET A 95 0.23 -4.78 -3.21
CA MET A 95 0.90 -5.82 -2.43
C MET A 95 1.36 -6.92 -3.38
N GLY A 96 2.39 -7.67 -2.99
CA GLY A 96 3.07 -8.60 -3.89
C GLY A 96 4.25 -7.99 -4.66
N MET A 97 5.33 -8.75 -4.66
CA MET A 97 6.60 -8.58 -5.34
C MET A 97 6.95 -9.91 -6.03
N THR A 98 8.12 -10.01 -6.66
CA THR A 98 8.52 -11.21 -7.40
C THR A 98 8.41 -12.52 -6.63
N GLY A 99 8.65 -12.54 -5.31
CA GLY A 99 8.64 -13.77 -4.51
C GLY A 99 7.28 -14.15 -3.92
N ASP A 100 6.27 -13.27 -3.98
CA ASP A 100 4.98 -13.45 -3.30
C ASP A 100 3.79 -12.97 -4.15
N LEU A 101 3.96 -12.88 -5.47
CA LEU A 101 2.95 -12.34 -6.38
C LEU A 101 1.70 -13.23 -6.47
N GLU A 102 1.85 -14.56 -6.47
CA GLU A 102 0.73 -15.49 -6.57
C GLU A 102 -0.18 -15.35 -5.35
N VAL A 103 0.41 -15.37 -4.15
CA VAL A 103 -0.30 -15.17 -2.88
C VAL A 103 -0.96 -13.79 -2.84
N ALA A 104 -0.29 -12.74 -3.33
CA ALA A 104 -0.87 -11.41 -3.40
C ALA A 104 -2.09 -11.34 -4.32
N ILE A 105 -2.04 -12.00 -5.49
CA ILE A 105 -3.17 -12.07 -6.44
C ILE A 105 -4.36 -12.79 -5.80
N GLU A 106 -4.13 -13.94 -5.16
CA GLU A 106 -5.18 -14.69 -4.45
C GLU A 106 -5.85 -13.87 -3.35
N GLU A 107 -5.08 -13.04 -2.64
CA GLU A 107 -5.60 -12.14 -1.60
C GLU A 107 -6.15 -10.81 -2.16
N GLY A 108 -6.26 -10.66 -3.48
CA GLY A 108 -6.97 -9.55 -4.12
C GLY A 108 -6.11 -8.33 -4.43
N ALA A 109 -4.80 -8.50 -4.62
CA ALA A 109 -3.94 -7.43 -5.10
C ALA A 109 -4.41 -6.91 -6.47
N THR A 110 -4.39 -5.58 -6.62
CA THR A 110 -4.69 -4.92 -7.90
C THR A 110 -3.44 -4.31 -8.54
N LEU A 111 -2.36 -4.16 -7.76
CA LEU A 111 -1.08 -3.60 -8.19
C LEU A 111 0.07 -4.46 -7.65
N ILE A 112 0.69 -5.28 -8.52
CA ILE A 112 1.89 -6.08 -8.20
C ILE A 112 3.16 -5.28 -8.56
N ARG A 113 4.24 -5.46 -7.79
CA ARG A 113 5.53 -4.75 -7.97
C ARG A 113 6.65 -5.71 -8.40
N LEU A 114 6.83 -5.92 -9.70
CA LEU A 114 7.84 -6.85 -10.22
C LEU A 114 9.16 -6.14 -10.54
N GLY A 115 10.25 -6.66 -9.96
CA GLY A 115 11.62 -6.20 -10.21
C GLY A 115 12.44 -7.30 -10.86
N SER A 116 12.99 -8.20 -10.03
CA SER A 116 13.89 -9.28 -10.45
C SER A 116 13.28 -10.22 -11.49
N ALA A 117 11.96 -10.47 -11.43
CA ALA A 117 11.25 -11.27 -12.43
C ALA A 117 11.31 -10.68 -13.84
N LEU A 118 11.38 -9.35 -13.96
CA LEU A 118 11.39 -8.64 -15.25
C LEU A 118 12.80 -8.25 -15.69
N PHE A 119 13.65 -7.85 -14.74
CA PHE A 119 14.95 -7.22 -15.03
C PHE A 119 16.15 -8.07 -14.60
N GLY A 120 15.93 -9.23 -13.98
CA GLY A 120 16.99 -10.04 -13.39
C GLY A 120 17.62 -9.42 -12.15
N HIS A 121 18.72 -10.01 -11.67
CA HIS A 121 19.46 -9.50 -10.52
C HIS A 121 20.22 -8.23 -10.86
N ARG A 122 20.37 -7.34 -9.86
CA ARG A 122 21.20 -6.15 -10.01
C ARG A 122 22.67 -6.60 -10.21
N PRO A 123 23.37 -6.12 -11.24
CA PRO A 123 24.79 -6.42 -11.40
C PRO A 123 25.58 -5.91 -10.19
N GLU A 124 26.62 -6.67 -9.82
CA GLU A 124 27.55 -6.22 -8.78
C GLU A 124 28.20 -4.90 -9.21
N ARG A 125 28.35 -3.97 -8.25
CA ARG A 125 28.89 -2.64 -8.47
C ARG A 125 30.41 -2.64 -8.49
#